data_AF-A0A1H2JQ73-F1
#
_entry.id   AF-A0A1H2JQ73-F1
#
_cell.length_a   1.000
_cell.length_b   1.000
_cell.length_c   1.000
_cell.angle_alpha   90.00
_cell.angle_beta   90.00
_cell.angle_gamma   90.00
#
_symmetry.space_group_name_H-M   'P 1'
#
loop_
_entity.id
_entity.type
_entity.pdbx_description
1 polymer ?
#
loop_
_entity_poly.entity_id
_entity_poly.type
_entity_poly.pdbx_seq_one_letter_code
_entity_poly.pdbx_strand_id
1 'polypeptide(L)'
;MKTQQISLVLSIILLLALVTTAIIFNTKKPRIMVLHSYDTSYSWTRNVDKGLRRELNKYHDYSILWHYMSTKKHKDRMWLQRAGIIARKKIKEWEPDVLIIIDNLAQELAGRYYVNHPRIKIVFAGINGSIEPYGYDKAANVTGILENRPCHAFRELIAAIEKKKNADNPEHTEKKIRIRYLLDSSSSVLGDKRYIDQFDWNPLIYTGSFIAENYAQWQEEVLSSADKTDYVFITNYRQLSRSETDHELVPPKEVMTWSEKNSPVPIIGLNPFNVEDGCMLSIGVSPYEQGETAGHMAEKILKKNITPAEIPIVPNRQFIIAMRKSAILKRGVVLPDIYEAFCRATETYFE
;
A
#
# COMPACT_ATOMS: atom_id res chain seq x y z
N MET A 1 -50.71 2.90 -47.98
CA MET A 1 -49.45 3.58 -48.35
C MET A 1 -49.07 4.72 -47.40
N LYS A 2 -49.91 5.75 -47.16
CA LYS A 2 -49.57 6.88 -46.26
C LYS A 2 -49.20 6.46 -44.82
N THR A 3 -49.95 5.54 -44.22
CA THR A 3 -49.67 5.06 -42.84
C THR A 3 -48.35 4.31 -42.70
N GLN A 4 -47.96 3.53 -43.72
CA GLN A 4 -46.68 2.82 -43.74
C GLN A 4 -45.50 3.78 -43.89
N GLN A 5 -45.64 4.83 -44.71
CA GLN A 5 -44.63 5.88 -44.83
C GLN A 5 -44.47 6.66 -43.52
N ILE A 6 -45.56 7.02 -42.84
CA ILE A 6 -45.51 7.69 -41.53
C ILE A 6 -44.84 6.80 -40.49
N SER A 7 -45.20 5.51 -40.42
CA SER A 7 -44.59 4.55 -39.50
C SER A 7 -43.07 4.38 -39.75
N LEU A 8 -42.65 4.33 -41.01
CA LEU A 8 -41.23 4.27 -41.38
C LEU A 8 -40.48 5.53 -40.94
N VAL A 9 -41.04 6.72 -41.20
CA VAL A 9 -40.45 8.00 -40.77
C VAL A 9 -40.33 8.07 -39.24
N LEU A 10 -41.37 7.68 -38.51
CA LEU A 10 -41.35 7.63 -37.04
C LEU A 10 -40.31 6.64 -36.52
N SER A 11 -40.17 5.49 -37.17
CA SER A 11 -39.17 4.48 -36.81
C SER A 11 -37.74 4.98 -37.02
N ILE A 12 -37.48 5.70 -38.11
CA ILE A 12 -36.17 6.33 -38.39
C ILE A 12 -35.86 7.42 -37.36
N ILE A 13 -36.84 8.28 -37.03
CA ILE A 13 -36.67 9.33 -36.01
C ILE A 13 -36.36 8.71 -34.64
N LEU A 14 -37.09 7.66 -34.26
CA LEU A 14 -36.83 6.95 -33.00
C LEU A 14 -35.43 6.33 -32.99
N LEU A 15 -35.01 5.66 -34.07
CA LEU A 15 -33.69 5.08 -34.18
C LEU A 15 -32.59 6.14 -34.08
N LEU A 16 -32.73 7.26 -34.77
CA LEU A 16 -31.80 8.38 -34.69
C LEU A 16 -31.74 8.94 -33.26
N ALA A 17 -32.88 9.13 -32.60
CA ALA A 17 -32.93 9.60 -31.21
C ALA A 17 -32.24 8.63 -30.26
N LEU A 18 -32.42 7.31 -30.43
CA LEU A 18 -31.75 6.29 -29.62
C LEU A 18 -30.23 6.29 -29.83
N VAL A 19 -29.78 6.37 -31.09
CA VAL A 19 -28.35 6.42 -31.44
C VAL A 19 -27.71 7.70 -30.89
N THR A 20 -28.34 8.86 -31.07
CA THR A 20 -27.85 10.13 -30.52
C THR A 20 -27.80 10.09 -29.00
N THR A 21 -28.82 9.57 -28.34
CA THR A 21 -28.85 9.43 -26.88
C THR A 21 -27.73 8.50 -26.39
N ALA A 22 -27.52 7.37 -27.07
CA ALA A 22 -26.43 6.44 -26.74
C ALA A 22 -25.04 7.09 -26.93
N ILE A 23 -24.83 7.84 -28.01
CA ILE A 23 -23.58 8.58 -28.26
C ILE A 23 -23.36 9.64 -27.18
N ILE A 24 -24.38 10.44 -26.85
CA ILE A 24 -24.28 11.48 -25.82
C ILE A 24 -24.02 10.86 -24.46
N PHE A 25 -24.74 9.81 -24.10
CA PHE A 25 -24.57 9.10 -22.83
C PHE A 25 -23.15 8.54 -22.70
N ASN A 26 -22.61 7.94 -23.77
CA ASN A 26 -21.28 7.35 -23.74
C ASN A 26 -20.14 8.40 -23.77
N THR A 27 -20.32 9.50 -24.51
CA THR A 27 -19.30 10.56 -24.62
C THR A 27 -19.24 11.47 -23.39
N LYS A 28 -20.35 11.62 -22.65
CA LYS A 28 -20.41 12.42 -21.41
C LYS A 28 -20.12 11.63 -20.13
N LYS A 29 -19.79 10.34 -20.22
CA LYS A 29 -19.42 9.56 -19.02
C LYS A 29 -18.21 10.19 -18.35
N PRO A 30 -18.26 10.47 -17.03
CA PRO A 30 -17.08 10.91 -16.32
C PRO A 30 -15.95 9.89 -16.44
N ARG A 31 -14.75 10.42 -16.53
CA ARG A 31 -13.53 9.69 -16.87
C ARG A 31 -12.64 9.56 -15.65
N ILE A 32 -12.46 8.32 -15.17
CA ILE A 32 -11.50 7.97 -14.12
C ILE A 32 -10.30 7.27 -14.75
N MET A 33 -9.10 7.84 -14.57
CA MET A 33 -7.86 7.14 -14.89
C MET A 33 -7.20 6.67 -13.60
N VAL A 34 -6.92 5.38 -13.50
CA VAL A 34 -6.12 4.80 -12.41
C VAL A 34 -4.70 4.58 -12.90
N LEU A 35 -3.74 5.24 -12.25
CA LEU A 35 -2.32 5.16 -12.55
C LEU A 35 -1.57 4.51 -11.39
N HIS A 36 -0.98 3.34 -11.63
CA HIS A 36 -0.15 2.65 -10.66
C HIS A 36 1.34 2.79 -10.96
N SER A 37 2.15 2.96 -9.92
CA SER A 37 3.60 2.85 -10.00
C SER A 37 4.04 1.45 -10.45
N TYR A 38 3.40 0.42 -9.89
CA TYR A 38 3.77 -0.98 -10.09
C TYR A 38 2.77 -1.72 -10.98
N ASP A 39 3.09 -2.95 -11.36
CA ASP A 39 2.18 -3.80 -12.13
C ASP A 39 1.55 -4.91 -11.29
N THR A 40 0.60 -5.62 -11.90
CA THR A 40 -0.24 -6.64 -11.25
C THR A 40 0.50 -7.92 -10.91
N SER A 41 1.79 -8.08 -11.26
CA SER A 41 2.59 -9.18 -10.71
C SER A 41 2.88 -8.96 -9.22
N TYR A 42 2.80 -7.73 -8.71
CA TYR A 42 2.97 -7.43 -7.29
C TYR A 42 1.64 -7.55 -6.51
N SER A 43 1.64 -8.27 -5.39
CA SER A 43 0.44 -8.56 -4.58
C SER A 43 -0.23 -7.30 -4.03
N TRP A 44 0.56 -6.31 -3.60
CA TRP A 44 0.09 -4.98 -3.22
C TRP A 44 -0.81 -4.37 -4.28
N THR A 45 -0.31 -4.25 -5.53
CA THR A 45 -1.06 -3.70 -6.66
C THR A 45 -2.39 -4.42 -6.85
N ARG A 46 -2.39 -5.76 -6.86
CA ARG A 46 -3.62 -6.55 -7.05
C ARG A 46 -4.64 -6.31 -5.93
N ASN A 47 -4.20 -6.12 -4.70
CA ASN A 47 -5.11 -5.90 -3.58
C ASN A 47 -5.63 -4.44 -3.54
N VAL A 48 -4.83 -3.45 -3.94
CA VAL A 48 -5.32 -2.09 -4.18
C VAL A 48 -6.34 -2.07 -5.31
N ASP A 49 -6.08 -2.78 -6.42
CA ASP A 49 -7.04 -2.97 -7.51
C ASP A 49 -8.36 -3.56 -7.01
N LYS A 50 -8.32 -4.59 -6.16
CA LYS A 50 -9.51 -5.18 -5.55
C LYS A 50 -10.30 -4.14 -4.76
N GLY A 51 -9.63 -3.32 -3.94
CA GLY A 51 -10.27 -2.24 -3.18
C GLY A 51 -10.90 -1.17 -4.09
N LEU A 52 -10.17 -0.69 -5.09
CA LEU A 52 -10.69 0.27 -6.07
C LEU A 52 -11.89 -0.30 -6.81
N ARG A 53 -11.82 -1.55 -7.26
CA ARG A 53 -12.93 -2.22 -7.99
C ARG A 53 -14.18 -2.38 -7.14
N ARG A 54 -14.06 -2.59 -5.82
CA ARG A 54 -15.22 -2.65 -4.92
C ARG A 54 -16.02 -1.35 -4.94
N GLU A 55 -15.35 -0.21 -5.05
CA GLU A 55 -16.01 1.09 -5.11
C GLU A 55 -16.41 1.49 -6.54
N LEU A 56 -15.48 1.40 -7.49
CA LEU A 56 -15.69 1.89 -8.84
C LEU A 56 -16.68 1.05 -9.65
N ASN A 57 -16.79 -0.26 -9.39
CA ASN A 57 -17.72 -1.13 -10.11
C ASN A 57 -19.17 -1.04 -9.60
N LYS A 58 -19.44 -0.31 -8.52
CA LYS A 58 -20.82 -0.07 -8.05
C LYS A 58 -21.64 0.71 -9.09
N TYR A 59 -20.97 1.42 -10.00
CA TYR A 59 -21.58 2.32 -10.96
C TYR A 59 -21.06 2.06 -12.39
N HIS A 60 -21.95 2.07 -13.37
CA HIS A 60 -21.65 1.74 -14.78
C HIS A 60 -21.61 2.98 -15.70
N ASP A 61 -21.75 4.17 -15.11
CA ASP A 61 -21.81 5.44 -15.82
C ASP A 61 -20.46 6.18 -15.85
N TYR A 62 -19.38 5.54 -15.40
CA TYR A 62 -18.02 6.00 -15.62
C TYR A 62 -17.33 5.26 -16.78
N SER A 63 -16.35 5.93 -17.37
CA SER A 63 -15.32 5.27 -18.17
C SER A 63 -14.07 5.16 -17.32
N ILE A 64 -13.48 3.96 -17.21
CA ILE A 64 -12.32 3.72 -16.35
C ILE A 64 -11.14 3.22 -17.20
N LEU A 65 -10.00 3.90 -17.11
CA LEU A 65 -8.75 3.47 -17.76
C LEU A 65 -7.71 3.11 -16.70
N TRP A 66 -7.15 1.91 -16.78
CA TRP A 66 -6.07 1.45 -15.91
C TRP A 66 -4.73 1.54 -16.63
N HIS A 67 -3.72 2.13 -15.98
CA HIS A 67 -2.35 2.16 -16.48
C HIS A 67 -1.36 1.80 -15.38
N TYR A 68 -0.55 0.77 -15.64
CA TYR A 68 0.50 0.31 -14.74
C TYR A 68 1.86 0.68 -15.32
N MET A 69 2.71 1.32 -14.51
CA MET A 69 4.02 1.81 -14.95
C MET A 69 5.15 0.80 -14.76
N SER A 70 4.93 -0.33 -14.09
CA SER A 70 5.92 -1.41 -13.88
C SER A 70 7.27 -0.99 -13.27
N THR A 71 7.29 0.12 -12.50
CA THR A 71 8.54 0.73 -11.99
C THR A 71 9.32 -0.13 -10.99
N LYS A 72 8.69 -1.16 -10.41
CA LYS A 72 9.38 -2.09 -9.47
C LYS A 72 10.32 -3.08 -10.18
N LYS A 73 10.10 -3.33 -11.47
CA LYS A 73 10.91 -4.25 -12.28
C LYS A 73 12.16 -3.61 -12.86
N HIS A 74 12.23 -2.28 -12.87
CA HIS A 74 13.29 -1.52 -13.54
C HIS A 74 13.77 -0.38 -12.65
N LYS A 75 15.04 -0.43 -12.26
CA LYS A 75 15.69 0.63 -11.45
C LYS A 75 16.43 1.68 -12.30
N ASP A 76 16.57 1.43 -13.61
CA ASP A 76 17.26 2.34 -14.51
C ASP A 76 16.53 3.69 -14.62
N ARG A 77 17.28 4.78 -14.42
CA ARG A 77 16.72 6.13 -14.38
C ARG A 77 16.13 6.55 -15.73
N MET A 78 16.76 6.18 -16.85
CA MET A 78 16.22 6.51 -18.18
C MET A 78 14.91 5.75 -18.43
N TRP A 79 14.82 4.50 -17.97
CA TRP A 79 13.61 3.71 -18.05
C TRP A 79 12.47 4.35 -17.25
N LEU A 80 12.72 4.72 -15.98
CA LEU A 80 11.72 5.39 -15.13
C LEU A 80 11.24 6.70 -15.76
N GLN A 81 12.14 7.49 -16.35
CA GLN A 81 11.78 8.70 -17.08
C GLN A 81 10.86 8.42 -18.28
N ARG A 82 11.18 7.39 -19.08
CA ARG A 82 10.32 6.98 -20.21
C ARG A 82 8.94 6.51 -19.74
N ALA A 83 8.89 5.72 -18.66
CA ALA A 83 7.62 5.29 -18.07
C ALA A 83 6.77 6.51 -17.65
N GLY A 84 7.38 7.51 -17.02
CA GLY A 84 6.73 8.78 -16.69
C GLY A 84 6.22 9.54 -17.93
N ILE A 85 7.02 9.62 -19.01
CA ILE A 85 6.61 10.26 -20.27
C ILE A 85 5.38 9.56 -20.86
N ILE A 86 5.39 8.22 -20.90
CA ILE A 86 4.26 7.43 -21.40
C ILE A 86 3.01 7.65 -20.56
N ALA A 87 3.15 7.63 -19.22
CA ALA A 87 2.03 7.86 -18.31
C ALA A 87 1.42 9.26 -18.50
N ARG A 88 2.25 10.31 -18.58
CA ARG A 88 1.78 11.68 -18.82
C ARG A 88 1.14 11.85 -20.19
N LYS A 89 1.68 11.22 -21.22
CA LYS A 89 1.08 11.21 -22.57
C LYS A 89 -0.32 10.59 -22.54
N LYS A 90 -0.50 9.45 -21.87
CA LYS A 90 -1.81 8.82 -21.70
C LYS A 90 -2.81 9.70 -20.95
N ILE A 91 -2.38 10.34 -19.86
CA ILE A 91 -3.25 11.28 -19.12
C ILE A 91 -3.70 12.43 -20.03
N LYS A 92 -2.77 13.01 -20.80
CA LYS A 92 -3.06 14.11 -21.73
C LYS A 92 -4.02 13.69 -22.86
N GLU A 93 -3.82 12.51 -23.43
CA GLU A 93 -4.66 12.02 -24.55
C GLU A 93 -6.05 11.59 -24.09
N TRP A 94 -6.14 11.04 -22.87
CA TRP A 94 -7.40 10.51 -22.36
C TRP A 94 -8.24 11.54 -21.60
N GLU A 95 -7.63 12.63 -21.11
CA GLU A 95 -8.27 13.73 -20.38
C GLU A 95 -9.22 13.24 -19.25
N PRO A 96 -8.69 12.64 -18.16
CA PRO A 96 -9.52 12.23 -17.04
C PRO A 96 -10.19 13.41 -16.32
N ASP A 97 -11.40 13.21 -15.80
CA ASP A 97 -11.98 14.12 -14.81
C ASP A 97 -11.33 13.88 -13.43
N VAL A 98 -11.10 12.61 -13.09
CA VAL A 98 -10.37 12.19 -11.89
C VAL A 98 -9.21 11.27 -12.25
N LEU A 99 -8.02 11.64 -11.79
CA LEU A 99 -6.81 10.86 -11.86
C LEU A 99 -6.51 10.26 -10.47
N ILE A 100 -6.74 8.95 -10.33
CA ILE A 100 -6.35 8.19 -9.14
C ILE A 100 -4.90 7.73 -9.32
N ILE A 101 -4.02 8.04 -8.39
CA ILE A 101 -2.58 7.75 -8.51
C ILE A 101 -2.09 6.96 -7.30
N ILE A 102 -1.44 5.82 -7.56
CA ILE A 102 -1.03 4.85 -6.54
C ILE A 102 0.49 4.71 -6.49
N ASP A 103 1.02 4.83 -5.27
CA ASP A 103 2.43 4.77 -4.86
C ASP A 103 3.31 5.93 -5.35
N ASN A 104 4.42 6.16 -4.63
CA ASN A 104 5.29 7.33 -4.76
C ASN A 104 5.79 7.62 -6.19
N LEU A 105 6.18 6.59 -6.98
CA LEU A 105 6.82 6.81 -8.29
C LEU A 105 5.83 7.33 -9.35
N ALA A 106 4.57 6.93 -9.32
CA ALA A 106 3.55 7.46 -10.20
C ALA A 106 3.22 8.92 -9.86
N GLN A 107 3.24 9.29 -8.57
CA GLN A 107 3.13 10.69 -8.14
C GLN A 107 4.31 11.52 -8.67
N GLU A 108 5.53 11.03 -8.46
CA GLU A 108 6.76 11.71 -8.85
C GLU A 108 6.88 11.89 -10.37
N LEU A 109 6.61 10.82 -11.12
CA LEU A 109 6.87 10.78 -12.56
C LEU A 109 5.70 11.30 -13.39
N ALA A 110 4.49 11.37 -12.84
CA ALA A 110 3.31 11.81 -13.58
C ALA A 110 2.39 12.74 -12.78
N GLY A 111 1.98 12.36 -11.57
CA GLY A 111 0.95 13.09 -10.80
C GLY A 111 1.25 14.55 -10.52
N ARG A 112 2.47 14.85 -10.06
CA ARG A 112 2.92 16.22 -9.73
C ARG A 112 2.79 17.22 -10.88
N TYR A 113 2.74 16.76 -12.13
CA TYR A 113 2.60 17.62 -13.31
C TYR A 113 1.17 18.13 -13.54
N TYR A 114 0.20 17.58 -12.81
CA TYR A 114 -1.22 17.94 -12.89
C TYR A 114 -1.73 18.63 -11.61
N VAL A 115 -0.83 19.01 -10.71
CA VAL A 115 -1.16 19.85 -9.55
C VAL A 115 -1.74 21.18 -10.02
N ASN A 116 -2.86 21.56 -9.43
CA ASN A 116 -3.68 22.73 -9.78
C ASN A 116 -4.11 22.78 -11.25
N HIS A 117 -4.17 21.64 -11.94
CA HIS A 117 -4.74 21.56 -13.28
C HIS A 117 -6.22 21.99 -13.25
N PRO A 118 -6.69 22.84 -14.17
CA PRO A 118 -8.02 23.44 -14.08
C PRO A 118 -9.16 22.41 -14.14
N ARG A 119 -8.95 21.30 -14.86
CA ARG A 119 -9.99 20.27 -15.07
C ARG A 119 -9.75 18.96 -14.31
N ILE A 120 -8.49 18.56 -14.11
CA ILE A 120 -8.16 17.22 -13.62
C ILE A 120 -8.12 17.28 -12.11
N LYS A 121 -8.90 16.43 -11.42
CA LYS A 121 -8.83 16.25 -9.98
C LYS A 121 -7.97 15.04 -9.66
N ILE A 122 -7.16 15.11 -8.61
CA ILE A 122 -6.22 14.06 -8.22
C ILE A 122 -6.68 13.44 -6.91
N VAL A 123 -6.72 12.10 -6.89
CA VAL A 123 -6.89 11.32 -5.66
C VAL A 123 -5.66 10.42 -5.51
N PHE A 124 -4.83 10.67 -4.51
CA PHE A 124 -3.66 9.82 -4.25
C PHE A 124 -3.94 8.69 -3.27
N ALA A 125 -3.17 7.61 -3.38
CA ALA A 125 -3.05 6.52 -2.41
C ALA A 125 -1.63 5.94 -2.44
N GLY A 126 -1.25 5.17 -1.42
CA GLY A 126 0.04 4.46 -1.35
C GLY A 126 1.26 5.37 -1.18
N ILE A 127 1.09 6.62 -0.72
CA ILE A 127 2.22 7.50 -0.44
C ILE A 127 2.79 7.14 0.92
N ASN A 128 4.01 6.58 0.92
CA ASN A 128 4.83 6.48 2.12
C ASN A 128 5.44 7.87 2.42
N GLY A 129 5.22 8.40 3.62
CA GLY A 129 5.82 9.65 4.09
C GLY A 129 5.08 10.93 3.65
N SER A 130 5.84 11.97 3.28
CA SER A 130 5.31 13.32 3.03
C SER A 130 4.74 13.47 1.61
N ILE A 131 3.67 14.26 1.50
CA ILE A 131 3.04 14.65 0.23
C ILE A 131 3.62 15.96 -0.34
N GLU A 132 4.40 16.71 0.45
CA GLU A 132 5.01 17.98 0.08
C GLU A 132 5.94 17.88 -1.15
N PRO A 133 6.75 16.81 -1.35
CA PRO A 133 7.62 16.71 -2.52
C PRO A 133 6.86 16.71 -3.86
N TYR A 134 5.57 16.39 -3.83
CA TYR A 134 4.67 16.39 -4.98
C TYR A 134 3.89 17.70 -5.12
N GLY A 135 3.96 18.60 -4.13
CA GLY A 135 3.21 19.87 -4.09
C GLY A 135 1.74 19.71 -3.69
N TYR A 136 1.37 18.57 -3.11
CA TYR A 136 -0.03 18.23 -2.81
C TYR A 136 -0.57 18.93 -1.57
N ASP A 137 0.30 19.31 -0.64
CA ASP A 137 0.00 20.10 0.56
C ASP A 137 -0.58 21.50 0.25
N LYS A 138 -0.30 22.02 -0.95
CA LYS A 138 -0.74 23.36 -1.40
C LYS A 138 -1.72 23.30 -2.58
N ALA A 139 -2.15 22.11 -2.97
CA ALA A 139 -2.94 21.91 -4.17
C ALA A 139 -4.44 21.93 -3.87
N ALA A 140 -5.21 22.72 -4.62
CA ALA A 140 -6.66 22.78 -4.47
C ALA A 140 -7.39 21.62 -5.19
N ASN A 141 -6.70 20.95 -6.12
CA ASN A 141 -7.26 19.85 -6.91
C ASN A 141 -6.80 18.46 -6.43
N VAL A 142 -6.20 18.34 -5.24
CA VAL A 142 -5.66 17.07 -4.73
C VAL A 142 -6.32 16.71 -3.41
N THR A 143 -6.65 15.43 -3.26
CA THR A 143 -6.98 14.78 -1.98
C THR A 143 -6.43 13.35 -1.99
N GLY A 144 -6.59 12.58 -0.91
CA GLY A 144 -6.12 11.20 -0.90
C GLY A 144 -6.00 10.56 0.47
N ILE A 145 -5.41 9.36 0.46
CA ILE A 145 -5.12 8.55 1.64
C ILE A 145 -3.61 8.29 1.76
N LEU A 146 -3.06 8.48 2.96
CA LEU A 146 -1.66 8.22 3.28
C LEU A 146 -1.45 6.72 3.60
N GLU A 147 -0.24 6.22 3.32
CA GLU A 147 0.21 4.87 3.70
C GLU A 147 1.11 4.97 4.95
N ASN A 148 0.50 5.20 6.10
CA ASN A 148 1.21 5.19 7.38
C ASN A 148 1.32 3.77 7.93
N ARG A 149 2.53 3.39 8.38
CA ARG A 149 2.74 2.10 9.03
C ARG A 149 1.83 1.98 10.27
N PRO A 150 1.15 0.83 10.48
CA PRO A 150 0.20 0.68 11.59
C PRO A 150 0.92 0.42 12.93
N CYS A 151 1.77 1.36 13.36
CA CYS A 151 2.59 1.24 14.58
C CYS A 151 1.74 0.99 15.84
N HIS A 152 0.54 1.59 15.91
CA HIS A 152 -0.39 1.34 17.01
C HIS A 152 -0.80 -0.13 17.11
N ALA A 153 -1.09 -0.76 15.97
CA ALA A 153 -1.54 -2.14 15.92
C ALA A 153 -0.38 -3.11 16.18
N PHE A 154 0.85 -2.73 15.82
CA PHE A 154 2.06 -3.44 16.24
C PHE A 154 2.23 -3.42 17.76
N ARG A 155 2.07 -2.24 18.38
CA ARG A 155 2.12 -2.10 19.84
C ARG A 155 1.06 -2.95 20.54
N GLU A 156 -0.17 -2.94 20.04
CA GLU A 156 -1.28 -3.74 20.56
C GLU A 156 -1.03 -5.24 20.41
N LEU A 157 -0.46 -5.67 19.29
CA LEU A 157 -0.08 -7.06 19.06
C LEU A 157 0.95 -7.55 20.09
N ILE A 158 2.02 -6.80 20.34
CA ILE A 158 3.01 -7.17 21.37
C ILE A 158 2.35 -7.23 22.74
N ALA A 159 1.49 -6.25 23.08
CA ALA A 159 0.76 -6.27 24.33
C ALA A 159 -0.15 -7.52 24.45
N ALA A 160 -0.78 -7.96 23.37
CA ALA A 160 -1.59 -9.17 23.34
C ALA A 160 -0.76 -10.44 23.55
N ILE A 161 0.42 -10.53 22.91
CA ILE A 161 1.37 -11.64 23.09
C ILE A 161 1.84 -11.72 24.55
N GLU A 162 2.31 -10.61 25.11
CA GLU A 162 2.84 -10.57 26.48
C GLU A 162 1.74 -10.80 27.53
N LYS A 163 0.53 -10.26 27.33
CA LYS A 163 -0.61 -10.54 28.20
C LYS A 163 -0.94 -12.03 28.21
N LYS A 164 -0.93 -12.68 27.05
CA LYS A 164 -1.22 -14.13 26.94
C LYS A 164 -0.12 -14.95 27.62
N LYS A 165 1.14 -14.60 27.41
CA LYS A 165 2.29 -15.21 28.08
C LYS A 165 2.22 -15.10 29.61
N ASN A 166 1.85 -13.94 30.14
CA ASN A 166 1.69 -13.73 31.59
C ASN A 166 0.48 -14.47 32.17
N ALA A 167 -0.62 -14.58 31.42
CA ALA A 167 -1.79 -15.36 31.85
C ALA A 167 -1.46 -16.85 31.97
N ASP A 168 -0.59 -17.36 31.09
CA ASP A 168 -0.15 -18.75 31.10
C ASP A 168 1.03 -18.97 32.09
N ASN A 169 1.69 -17.91 32.57
CA ASN A 169 2.78 -17.96 33.56
C ASN A 169 2.81 -16.71 34.48
N PRO A 170 2.11 -16.72 35.64
CA PRO A 170 1.89 -15.55 36.49
C PRO A 170 3.11 -15.06 37.30
N GLU A 171 4.28 -15.70 37.20
CA GLU A 171 5.48 -15.32 37.97
C GLU A 171 6.30 -14.15 37.37
N HIS A 172 5.84 -13.50 36.30
CA HIS A 172 6.59 -12.42 35.67
C HIS A 172 6.31 -11.05 36.30
N THR A 173 7.38 -10.43 36.81
CA THR A 173 7.45 -8.99 37.11
C THR A 173 7.17 -8.17 35.84
N GLU A 174 6.64 -6.96 36.02
CA GLU A 174 6.27 -6.03 34.96
C GLU A 174 7.51 -5.60 34.14
N LYS A 175 7.95 -6.47 33.23
CA LYS A 175 9.13 -6.26 32.39
C LYS A 175 8.78 -5.25 31.30
N LYS A 176 9.53 -4.15 31.25
CA LYS A 176 9.44 -3.21 30.13
C LYS A 176 9.96 -3.87 28.86
N ILE A 177 9.09 -4.00 27.86
CA ILE A 177 9.39 -4.68 26.60
C ILE A 177 10.14 -3.74 25.66
N ARG A 178 11.33 -4.14 25.22
CA ARG A 178 12.19 -3.38 24.32
C ARG A 178 11.96 -3.81 22.88
N ILE A 179 11.86 -2.86 21.97
CA ILE A 179 11.62 -3.12 20.54
C ILE A 179 12.63 -2.37 19.68
N ARG A 180 12.99 -2.95 18.53
CA ARG A 180 13.91 -2.32 17.57
C ARG A 180 13.45 -2.51 16.14
N TYR A 181 13.72 -1.48 15.36
CA TYR A 181 13.42 -1.48 13.95
C TYR A 181 14.67 -1.84 13.13
N LEU A 182 14.61 -2.91 12.32
CA LEU A 182 15.67 -3.30 11.40
C LEU A 182 15.20 -3.16 9.94
N LEU A 183 16.01 -2.50 9.11
CA LEU A 183 15.64 -2.12 7.76
C LEU A 183 16.85 -2.11 6.81
N ASP A 184 16.60 -2.20 5.50
CA ASP A 184 17.59 -1.90 4.46
C ASP A 184 17.61 -0.39 4.08
N SER A 185 18.53 -0.03 3.20
CA SER A 185 18.73 1.33 2.70
C SER A 185 17.75 1.76 1.58
N SER A 186 16.65 1.03 1.37
CA SER A 186 15.66 1.38 0.33
C SER A 186 14.99 2.72 0.62
N SER A 187 14.88 3.59 -0.39
CA SER A 187 14.25 4.91 -0.27
C SER A 187 12.82 4.89 0.29
N SER A 188 12.00 3.90 -0.09
CA SER A 188 10.65 3.74 0.46
C SER A 188 10.65 3.50 1.97
N VAL A 189 11.67 2.80 2.46
CA VAL A 189 11.80 2.40 3.87
C VAL A 189 12.41 3.52 4.71
N LEU A 190 13.31 4.31 4.13
CA LEU A 190 13.80 5.53 4.78
C LEU A 190 12.67 6.55 5.01
N GLY A 191 11.63 6.54 4.17
CA GLY A 191 10.39 7.28 4.40
C GLY A 191 9.64 6.80 5.65
N ASP A 192 9.45 5.49 5.77
CA ASP A 192 8.78 4.85 6.92
C ASP A 192 9.54 5.08 8.23
N LYS A 193 10.87 5.02 8.19
CA LYS A 193 11.76 5.20 9.34
C LYS A 193 11.45 6.47 10.11
N ARG A 194 11.24 7.60 9.42
CA ARG A 194 10.93 8.87 10.09
C ARG A 194 9.65 8.78 10.91
N TYR A 195 8.61 8.17 10.35
CA TYR A 195 7.33 7.99 11.03
C TYR A 195 7.44 7.03 12.21
N ILE A 196 8.13 5.89 12.01
CA ILE A 196 8.35 4.87 13.05
C ILE A 196 9.17 5.41 14.21
N ASP A 197 10.24 6.17 13.93
CA ASP A 197 11.13 6.72 14.96
C ASP A 197 10.46 7.80 15.82
N GLN A 198 9.46 8.50 15.28
CA GLN A 198 8.74 9.57 15.96
C GLN A 198 7.46 9.09 16.65
N PHE A 199 7.05 7.84 16.43
CA PHE A 199 5.84 7.28 17.01
C PHE A 199 5.97 7.13 18.53
N ASP A 200 4.89 7.42 19.26
CA ASP A 200 4.84 7.17 20.70
C ASP A 200 4.63 5.68 20.99
N TRP A 201 5.74 5.00 21.28
CA TRP A 201 5.77 3.56 21.55
C TRP A 201 5.33 3.16 22.96
N ASN A 202 5.09 4.10 23.87
CA ASN A 202 4.68 3.82 25.26
C ASN A 202 3.50 2.81 25.30
N PRO A 203 3.57 1.73 26.12
CA PRO A 203 4.58 1.39 27.14
C PRO A 203 5.81 0.61 26.66
N LEU A 204 5.95 0.35 25.36
CA LEU A 204 7.14 -0.29 24.81
C LEU A 204 8.34 0.68 24.81
N ILE A 205 9.54 0.16 25.07
CA ILE A 205 10.79 0.91 24.96
C ILE A 205 11.32 0.75 23.55
N TYR A 206 11.22 1.81 22.73
CA TYR A 206 11.85 1.83 21.42
C TYR A 206 13.35 2.11 21.52
N THR A 207 14.18 1.18 21.05
CA THR A 207 15.65 1.31 21.11
C THR A 207 16.27 1.87 19.84
N GLY A 208 15.43 2.44 18.97
CA GLY A 208 15.85 3.05 17.71
C GLY A 208 15.81 2.09 16.52
N SER A 209 16.19 2.63 15.37
CA SER A 209 16.27 1.91 14.10
C SER A 209 17.72 1.59 13.70
N PHE A 210 17.95 0.46 13.02
CA PHE A 210 19.23 0.12 12.40
C PHE A 210 19.07 -0.10 10.90
N ILE A 211 19.81 0.67 10.10
CA ILE A 211 19.85 0.51 8.64
C ILE A 211 21.02 -0.39 8.30
N ALA A 212 20.75 -1.60 7.82
CA ALA A 212 21.77 -2.48 7.28
C ALA A 212 22.04 -2.12 5.81
N GLU A 213 23.30 -1.88 5.48
CA GLU A 213 23.72 -1.59 4.10
C GLU A 213 23.95 -2.88 3.29
N ASN A 214 24.30 -3.97 3.97
CA ASN A 214 24.56 -5.27 3.39
C ASN A 214 24.10 -6.41 4.32
N TYR A 215 24.15 -7.63 3.81
CA TYR A 215 23.66 -8.80 4.51
C TYR A 215 24.51 -9.17 5.72
N ALA A 216 25.83 -8.93 5.70
CA ALA A 216 26.67 -9.18 6.86
C ALA A 216 26.27 -8.30 8.06
N GLN A 217 26.06 -7.00 7.85
CA GLN A 217 25.55 -6.09 8.88
C GLN A 217 24.15 -6.48 9.37
N TRP A 218 23.28 -6.92 8.45
CA TRP A 218 21.97 -7.45 8.82
C TRP A 218 22.09 -8.66 9.76
N GLN A 219 22.96 -9.61 9.42
CA GLN A 219 23.18 -10.82 10.22
C GLN A 219 23.71 -10.49 11.62
N GLU A 220 24.66 -9.56 11.72
CA GLU A 220 25.20 -9.10 13.00
C GLU A 220 24.13 -8.46 13.90
N GLU A 221 23.29 -7.59 13.34
CA GLU A 221 22.22 -6.94 14.10
C GLU A 221 21.14 -7.95 14.52
N VAL A 222 20.83 -8.96 13.69
CA VAL A 222 19.92 -10.05 14.08
C VAL A 222 20.50 -10.89 15.21
N LEU A 223 21.77 -11.31 15.13
CA LEU A 223 22.39 -12.18 16.13
C LEU A 223 22.56 -11.48 17.49
N SER A 224 22.87 -10.18 17.49
CA SER A 224 23.04 -9.37 18.71
C SER A 224 21.74 -8.79 19.29
N SER A 225 20.58 -9.16 18.73
CA SER A 225 19.30 -8.51 19.06
C SER A 225 18.82 -8.72 20.50
N ALA A 226 19.14 -9.86 21.14
CA ALA A 226 18.71 -10.14 22.53
C ALA A 226 19.32 -9.18 23.57
N ASP A 227 20.53 -8.69 23.31
CA ASP A 227 21.22 -7.76 24.21
C ASP A 227 20.46 -6.43 24.27
N LYS A 228 19.90 -6.03 23.13
CA LYS A 228 19.29 -4.71 22.91
C LYS A 228 17.76 -4.72 23.03
N THR A 229 17.12 -5.86 22.80
CA THR A 229 15.67 -5.91 22.48
C THR A 229 14.99 -7.17 23.00
N ASP A 230 13.66 -7.14 23.01
CA ASP A 230 12.79 -8.30 23.25
C ASP A 230 12.00 -8.68 21.99
N TYR A 231 11.81 -7.73 21.05
CA TYR A 231 11.28 -7.97 19.71
C TYR A 231 12.03 -7.15 18.67
N VAL A 232 12.24 -7.74 17.50
CA VAL A 232 12.68 -7.01 16.30
C VAL A 232 11.50 -6.90 15.34
N PHE A 233 11.34 -5.74 14.73
CA PHE A 233 10.45 -5.62 13.59
C PHE A 233 11.16 -5.12 12.36
N ILE A 234 10.63 -5.54 11.22
CA ILE A 234 11.29 -5.40 9.91
C ILE A 234 10.29 -4.96 8.87
N THR A 235 10.71 -4.11 7.93
CA THR A 235 9.88 -3.75 6.77
C THR A 235 10.37 -4.46 5.52
N ASN A 236 11.60 -4.15 5.09
CA ASN A 236 12.15 -4.59 3.81
C ASN A 236 13.65 -4.89 3.95
N TYR A 237 14.11 -5.79 3.09
CA TYR A 237 15.48 -6.34 3.05
C TYR A 237 15.85 -6.75 1.61
N ARG A 238 15.31 -6.02 0.63
CA ARG A 238 15.43 -6.33 -0.79
C ARG A 238 16.59 -5.62 -1.48
N GLN A 239 17.28 -4.73 -0.76
CA GLN A 239 18.45 -4.01 -1.26
C GLN A 239 19.73 -4.35 -0.51
N LEU A 240 19.75 -5.44 0.26
CA LEU A 240 20.95 -5.95 0.89
C LEU A 240 21.85 -6.59 -0.17
N SER A 241 23.06 -6.05 -0.34
CA SER A 241 24.14 -6.76 -1.03
C SER A 241 24.66 -7.92 -0.19
N ARG A 242 25.31 -8.90 -0.81
CA ARG A 242 25.98 -10.01 -0.12
C ARG A 242 26.99 -9.52 0.90
N SER A 243 27.83 -8.55 0.52
CA SER A 243 28.83 -7.93 1.40
C SER A 243 29.22 -6.53 0.89
N GLU A 244 30.25 -5.94 1.49
CA GLU A 244 30.87 -4.70 0.99
C GLU A 244 31.60 -4.88 -0.34
N THR A 245 32.12 -6.09 -0.60
CA THR A 245 32.90 -6.42 -1.81
C THR A 245 32.08 -7.16 -2.87
N ASP A 246 30.97 -7.80 -2.45
CA ASP A 246 30.03 -8.48 -3.33
C ASP A 246 28.69 -7.74 -3.33
N HIS A 247 28.44 -7.04 -4.43
CA HIS A 247 27.25 -6.22 -4.63
C HIS A 247 26.03 -7.01 -5.16
N GLU A 248 26.12 -8.34 -5.31
CA GLU A 248 24.95 -9.14 -5.66
C GLU A 248 23.87 -9.01 -4.57
N LEU A 249 22.61 -8.79 -4.98
CA LEU A 249 21.51 -8.68 -4.03
C LEU A 249 21.11 -10.05 -3.50
N VAL A 250 20.93 -10.13 -2.18
CA VAL A 250 20.48 -11.38 -1.55
C VAL A 250 19.00 -11.62 -1.84
N PRO A 251 18.59 -12.85 -2.23
CA PRO A 251 17.20 -13.20 -2.39
C PRO A 251 16.38 -12.93 -1.11
N PRO A 252 15.20 -12.27 -1.19
CA PRO A 252 14.47 -11.84 0.01
C PRO A 252 14.07 -13.00 0.94
N LYS A 253 13.63 -14.12 0.35
CA LYS A 253 13.30 -15.35 1.07
C LYS A 253 14.50 -15.93 1.84
N GLU A 254 15.71 -15.78 1.29
CA GLU A 254 16.93 -16.24 1.95
C GLU A 254 17.21 -15.40 3.21
N VAL A 255 17.18 -14.07 3.08
CA VAL A 255 17.36 -13.15 4.21
C VAL A 255 16.38 -13.48 5.33
N MET A 256 15.10 -13.66 4.98
CA MET A 256 14.07 -13.87 5.99
C MET A 256 14.09 -15.24 6.65
N THR A 257 14.27 -16.29 5.86
CA THR A 257 14.40 -17.65 6.41
C THR A 257 15.61 -17.75 7.34
N TRP A 258 16.74 -17.12 6.96
CA TRP A 258 17.92 -17.07 7.81
C TRP A 258 17.65 -16.25 9.09
N SER A 259 17.01 -15.09 8.99
CA SER A 259 16.74 -14.22 10.14
C SER A 259 15.83 -14.92 11.15
N GLU A 260 14.77 -15.59 10.69
CA GLU A 260 13.87 -16.33 11.56
C GLU A 260 14.50 -17.57 12.17
N LYS A 261 15.48 -18.18 11.49
CA LYS A 261 16.21 -19.32 12.06
C LYS A 261 17.17 -18.89 13.16
N ASN A 262 17.81 -17.73 13.03
CA ASN A 262 18.97 -17.35 13.84
C ASN A 262 18.70 -16.24 14.86
N SER A 263 17.61 -15.47 14.72
CA SER A 263 17.29 -14.41 15.69
C SER A 263 17.02 -15.02 17.07
N PRO A 264 17.64 -14.53 18.15
CA PRO A 264 17.35 -14.97 19.51
C PRO A 264 16.01 -14.44 20.03
N VAL A 265 15.45 -13.38 19.42
CA VAL A 265 14.15 -12.80 19.76
C VAL A 265 13.14 -12.95 18.62
N PRO A 266 11.82 -12.88 18.88
CA PRO A 266 10.82 -12.95 17.82
C PRO A 266 10.93 -11.77 16.85
N ILE A 267 10.80 -12.07 15.56
CA ILE A 267 10.76 -11.07 14.48
C ILE A 267 9.30 -10.91 14.03
N ILE A 268 8.84 -9.66 13.91
CA ILE A 268 7.51 -9.35 13.40
C ILE A 268 7.65 -8.44 12.16
N GLY A 269 7.10 -8.87 11.04
CA GLY A 269 7.11 -8.09 9.81
C GLY A 269 6.14 -6.91 9.84
N LEU A 270 6.44 -5.87 9.06
CA LEU A 270 5.55 -4.73 8.81
C LEU A 270 4.86 -4.80 7.44
N ASN A 271 4.99 -5.94 6.75
CA ASN A 271 4.31 -6.22 5.49
C ASN A 271 3.92 -7.71 5.38
N PRO A 272 2.79 -8.06 4.71
CA PRO A 272 2.39 -9.45 4.48
C PRO A 272 3.45 -10.30 3.79
N PHE A 273 4.21 -9.72 2.87
CA PHE A 273 5.29 -10.43 2.17
C PHE A 273 6.40 -10.93 3.11
N ASN A 274 6.56 -10.36 4.31
CA ASN A 274 7.56 -10.86 5.26
C ASN A 274 7.24 -12.31 5.64
N VAL A 275 5.96 -12.63 5.79
CA VAL A 275 5.50 -13.99 6.13
C VAL A 275 5.57 -14.91 4.92
N GLU A 276 5.28 -14.40 3.71
CA GLU A 276 5.53 -15.11 2.45
C GLU A 276 7.00 -15.53 2.33
N ASP A 277 7.93 -14.66 2.76
CA ASP A 277 9.38 -14.89 2.73
C ASP A 277 9.88 -15.76 3.91
N GLY A 278 9.09 -15.98 4.97
CA GLY A 278 9.41 -16.91 6.06
C GLY A 278 9.16 -16.39 7.48
N CYS A 279 8.80 -15.11 7.66
CA CYS A 279 8.53 -14.51 8.97
C CYS A 279 7.36 -15.19 9.69
N MET A 280 7.39 -15.21 11.02
CA MET A 280 6.32 -15.83 11.81
C MET A 280 4.99 -15.06 11.73
N LEU A 281 5.04 -13.75 11.69
CA LEU A 281 3.88 -12.88 11.82
C LEU A 281 4.21 -11.52 11.20
N SER A 282 3.23 -10.88 10.58
CA SER A 282 3.39 -9.49 10.15
C SER A 282 2.10 -8.70 10.25
N ILE A 283 2.27 -7.38 10.35
CA ILE A 283 1.18 -6.41 10.33
C ILE A 283 1.50 -5.29 9.36
N GLY A 284 0.73 -5.20 8.27
CA GLY A 284 0.95 -4.22 7.21
C GLY A 284 -0.26 -3.34 6.97
N VAL A 285 -0.08 -2.27 6.20
CA VAL A 285 -1.18 -1.42 5.75
C VAL A 285 -2.16 -2.24 4.91
N SER A 286 -3.45 -1.95 5.02
CA SER A 286 -4.48 -2.58 4.17
C SER A 286 -4.44 -2.02 2.74
N PRO A 287 -3.96 -2.77 1.73
CA PRO A 287 -4.08 -2.36 0.33
C PRO A 287 -5.55 -2.20 -0.10
N TYR A 288 -6.47 -2.96 0.50
CA TYR A 288 -7.90 -2.82 0.22
C TYR A 288 -8.41 -1.45 0.64
N GLU A 289 -8.04 -0.98 1.84
CA GLU A 289 -8.45 0.35 2.32
C GLU A 289 -7.89 1.47 1.46
N GLN A 290 -6.64 1.35 1.00
CA GLN A 290 -6.04 2.33 0.08
C GLN A 290 -6.91 2.47 -1.19
N GLY A 291 -7.29 1.34 -1.78
CA GLY A 291 -8.12 1.33 -2.98
C GLY A 291 -9.56 1.78 -2.73
N GLU A 292 -10.20 1.29 -1.67
CA GLU A 292 -11.58 1.65 -1.32
C GLU A 292 -11.69 3.14 -0.97
N THR A 293 -10.78 3.66 -0.15
CA THR A 293 -10.82 5.07 0.24
C THR A 293 -10.60 5.98 -0.97
N ALA A 294 -9.63 5.67 -1.82
CA ALA A 294 -9.39 6.44 -3.04
C ALA A 294 -10.58 6.37 -4.01
N GLY A 295 -11.17 5.19 -4.19
CA GLY A 295 -12.37 5.01 -5.01
C GLY A 295 -13.57 5.82 -4.49
N HIS A 296 -13.79 5.82 -3.18
CA HIS A 296 -14.86 6.59 -2.55
C HIS A 296 -14.63 8.11 -2.63
N MET A 297 -13.38 8.57 -2.53
CA MET A 297 -13.03 9.98 -2.76
C MET A 297 -13.29 10.40 -4.21
N ALA A 298 -12.94 9.56 -5.19
CA ALA A 298 -13.24 9.80 -6.60
C ALA A 298 -14.77 9.88 -6.85
N GLU A 299 -15.54 9.02 -6.22
CA GLU A 299 -17.01 9.06 -6.26
C GLU A 299 -17.56 10.38 -5.71
N LYS A 300 -17.07 10.85 -4.55
CA LYS A 300 -17.48 12.15 -3.97
C LYS A 300 -17.25 13.30 -4.94
N ILE A 301 -16.09 13.31 -5.61
CA ILE A 301 -15.75 14.34 -6.60
C ILE A 301 -16.72 14.30 -7.78
N LEU A 302 -16.96 13.12 -8.35
CA LEU A 302 -17.74 12.99 -9.60
C LEU A 302 -19.25 13.06 -9.41
N LYS A 303 -19.78 12.56 -8.28
CA LYS A 303 -21.24 12.45 -8.05
C LYS A 303 -21.79 13.54 -7.17
N LYS A 304 -21.04 13.91 -6.14
CA LYS A 304 -21.47 14.91 -5.16
C LYS A 304 -20.95 16.29 -5.50
N ASN A 305 -20.15 16.41 -6.57
CA ASN A 305 -19.54 17.64 -7.04
C ASN A 305 -18.75 18.36 -5.93
N ILE A 306 -18.16 17.58 -5.02
CA ILE A 306 -17.33 18.09 -3.91
C ILE A 306 -15.94 18.33 -4.46
N THR A 307 -15.36 19.49 -4.15
CA THR A 307 -14.00 19.79 -4.60
C THR A 307 -12.97 18.99 -3.79
N PRO A 308 -11.81 18.58 -4.37
CA PRO A 308 -10.80 17.85 -3.62
C PRO A 308 -10.33 18.57 -2.34
N ALA A 309 -10.26 19.90 -2.35
CA ALA A 309 -9.90 20.72 -1.19
C ALA A 309 -10.87 20.55 0.00
N GLU A 310 -12.13 20.21 -0.24
CA GLU A 310 -13.13 19.94 0.80
C GLU A 310 -13.09 18.49 1.31
N ILE A 311 -12.37 17.61 0.63
CA ILE A 311 -12.20 16.21 1.04
C ILE A 311 -10.89 16.12 1.83
N PRO A 312 -10.94 15.84 3.15
CA PRO A 312 -9.73 15.77 3.96
C PRO A 312 -8.84 14.63 3.48
N ILE A 313 -7.54 14.89 3.45
CA ILE A 313 -6.53 13.84 3.35
C ILE A 313 -6.58 13.03 4.65
N VAL A 314 -6.68 11.72 4.54
CA VAL A 314 -6.82 10.84 5.70
C VAL A 314 -5.63 9.88 5.83
N PRO A 315 -5.21 9.53 7.06
CA PRO A 315 -4.37 8.37 7.25
C PRO A 315 -5.19 7.08 7.07
N ASN A 316 -4.54 5.99 6.71
CA ASN A 316 -5.12 4.65 6.81
C ASN A 316 -5.47 4.29 8.25
N ARG A 317 -6.53 3.50 8.42
CA ARG A 317 -7.03 3.03 9.71
C ARG A 317 -7.00 1.50 9.80
N GLN A 318 -7.07 0.82 8.66
CA GLN A 318 -7.06 -0.62 8.58
C GLN A 318 -5.64 -1.15 8.36
N PHE A 319 -5.44 -2.38 8.82
CA PHE A 319 -4.23 -3.14 8.63
C PHE A 319 -4.59 -4.59 8.26
N ILE A 320 -3.64 -5.30 7.68
CA ILE A 320 -3.72 -6.73 7.43
C ILE A 320 -2.67 -7.41 8.27
N ILE A 321 -3.06 -8.54 8.87
CA ILE A 321 -2.16 -9.45 9.55
C ILE A 321 -1.91 -10.65 8.63
N ALA A 322 -0.67 -11.08 8.55
CA ALA A 322 -0.31 -12.37 7.97
C ALA A 322 0.40 -13.20 9.02
N MET A 323 0.23 -14.52 9.00
CA MET A 323 0.87 -15.41 9.98
C MET A 323 1.35 -16.71 9.36
N ARG A 324 2.41 -17.26 9.94
CA ARG A 324 2.93 -18.61 9.66
C ARG A 324 2.89 -19.44 10.92
N LYS A 325 1.98 -20.41 10.99
CA LYS A 325 1.71 -21.18 12.21
C LYS A 325 2.92 -21.94 12.70
N SER A 326 3.61 -22.66 11.83
CA SER A 326 4.84 -23.42 12.15
C SER A 326 5.93 -22.56 12.77
N ALA A 327 6.13 -21.34 12.26
CA ALA A 327 7.13 -20.41 12.78
C ALA A 327 6.69 -19.81 14.14
N ILE A 328 5.42 -19.49 14.31
CA ILE A 328 4.85 -19.04 15.59
C ILE A 328 5.05 -20.11 16.69
N LEU A 329 4.70 -21.36 16.38
CA LEU A 329 4.87 -22.49 17.29
C LEU A 329 6.34 -22.72 17.67
N LYS A 330 7.25 -22.65 16.68
CA LYS A 330 8.70 -22.78 16.91
C LYS A 330 9.24 -21.69 17.85
N ARG A 331 8.63 -20.50 17.83
CA ARG A 331 8.98 -19.36 18.69
C ARG A 331 8.33 -19.43 20.08
N GLY A 332 7.44 -20.38 20.32
CA GLY A 332 6.67 -20.45 21.56
C GLY A 332 5.74 -19.24 21.77
N VAL A 333 5.40 -18.53 20.69
CA VAL A 333 4.50 -17.37 20.74
C VAL A 333 3.06 -17.87 20.73
N VAL A 334 2.26 -17.41 21.69
CA VAL A 334 0.83 -17.74 21.77
C VAL A 334 0.03 -16.49 21.43
N LEU A 335 -0.78 -16.57 20.38
CA LEU A 335 -1.67 -15.50 19.95
C LEU A 335 -3.11 -15.81 20.35
N PRO A 336 -3.94 -14.79 20.62
CA PRO A 336 -5.39 -14.96 20.68
C PRO A 336 -5.96 -15.54 19.37
N ASP A 337 -6.98 -16.39 19.46
CA ASP A 337 -7.54 -17.13 18.30
C ASP A 337 -8.03 -16.22 17.16
N ILE A 338 -8.42 -14.97 17.49
CA ILE A 338 -8.88 -13.97 16.52
C ILE A 338 -7.82 -13.67 15.45
N TYR A 339 -6.53 -13.76 15.77
CA TYR A 339 -5.45 -13.50 14.81
C TYR A 339 -5.39 -14.60 13.74
N GLU A 340 -5.56 -15.88 14.13
CA GLU A 340 -5.61 -16.99 13.17
C GLU A 340 -6.89 -16.94 12.33
N ALA A 341 -8.04 -16.69 12.96
CA ALA A 341 -9.31 -16.55 12.26
C ALA A 341 -9.26 -15.41 11.23
N PHE A 342 -8.69 -14.26 11.59
CA PHE A 342 -8.49 -13.13 10.68
C PHE A 342 -7.60 -13.51 9.49
N CYS A 343 -6.40 -14.08 9.75
CA CYS A 343 -5.47 -14.46 8.68
C CYS A 343 -6.08 -15.47 7.71
N ARG A 344 -6.89 -16.42 8.21
CA ARG A 344 -7.63 -17.37 7.36
C ARG A 344 -8.68 -16.67 6.50
N ALA A 345 -9.45 -15.76 7.08
CA ALA A 345 -10.48 -14.99 6.37
C ALA A 345 -9.89 -14.05 5.31
N THR A 346 -8.66 -13.55 5.51
CA THR A 346 -7.99 -12.64 4.57
C THR A 346 -7.01 -13.34 3.62
N GLU A 347 -6.99 -14.67 3.58
CA GLU A 347 -6.07 -15.46 2.74
C GLU A 347 -4.57 -15.15 3.00
N THR A 348 -4.23 -14.79 4.23
CA THR A 348 -2.87 -14.45 4.68
C THR A 348 -2.35 -15.40 5.76
N TYR A 349 -2.98 -16.57 5.88
CA TYR A 349 -2.54 -17.67 6.72
C TYR A 349 -1.61 -18.61 5.94
N PHE A 350 -0.47 -18.91 6.54
CA PHE A 350 0.50 -19.89 6.06
C PHE A 350 0.69 -20.96 7.12
N GLU A 351 0.87 -22.20 6.68
CA GLU A 351 1.36 -23.26 7.57
C GLU A 351 2.82 -23.03 7.98
#